data_AF-A0A1F4HFK1-F1
#
_entry.id   AF-A0A1F4HFK1-F1
#
_cell.length_a   1.000
_cell.length_b   1.000
_cell.length_c   1.000
_cell.angle_alpha   90.00
_cell.angle_beta   90.00
_cell.angle_gamma   90.00
#
_symmetry.space_group_name_H-M   'P 1'
#
loop_
_entity.id
_entity.type
_entity.pdbx_description
1 polymer ?
#
loop_
_entity_poly.entity_id
_entity_poly.type
_entity_poly.pdbx_seq_one_letter_code
_entity_poly.pdbx_strand_id
1 'polypeptide(L)'
;MKLKLLTASLLLACSAVQAQTIDVKDAWVRATVPGQQGTGAFMSLTAKDGARLVGVSTPVAGVAEVHEMKMEGDVMKMRAVPSLDLPAGQTVQLKPGGYHVMLMDLKKTLPKGNIVPLTLRFKDARGAESKVELNVPVSIVAPGAAGPSAMPHDKMHHNPDSQQKH
;
A
#
# COMPACT_ATOMS: atom_id res chain seq x y z
N MET A 1 -19.36 -50.98 50.88
CA MET A 1 -18.02 -50.46 50.50
C MET A 1 -18.19 -49.57 49.27
N LYS A 2 -17.49 -48.43 49.26
CA LYS A 2 -17.63 -47.32 48.30
C LYS A 2 -16.79 -47.60 47.05
N LEU A 3 -17.27 -47.26 45.85
CA LEU A 3 -16.38 -46.76 44.80
C LEU A 3 -17.13 -45.78 43.88
N LYS A 4 -16.66 -44.54 43.87
CA LYS A 4 -17.25 -43.38 43.19
C LYS A 4 -16.75 -43.31 41.74
N LEU A 5 -17.64 -42.85 40.86
CA LEU A 5 -17.39 -42.44 39.48
C LEU A 5 -16.25 -41.41 39.39
N LEU A 6 -15.48 -41.46 38.30
CA LEU A 6 -14.64 -40.35 37.81
C LEU A 6 -14.72 -40.32 36.28
N THR A 7 -15.69 -39.56 35.77
CA THR A 7 -15.83 -39.21 34.36
C THR A 7 -14.96 -37.98 34.08
N ALA A 8 -13.89 -38.14 33.31
CA ALA A 8 -13.02 -37.04 32.91
C ALA A 8 -13.64 -36.30 31.70
N SER A 9 -14.21 -35.12 31.94
CA SER A 9 -14.70 -34.22 30.90
C SER A 9 -13.54 -33.39 30.33
N LEU A 10 -13.14 -33.68 29.09
CA LEU A 10 -12.16 -32.92 28.33
C LEU A 10 -12.84 -31.66 27.76
N LEU A 11 -12.67 -30.52 28.43
CA LEU A 11 -13.11 -29.21 27.94
C LEU A 11 -12.19 -28.75 26.81
N LEU A 12 -12.65 -28.91 25.57
CA LEU A 12 -12.00 -28.36 24.39
C LEU A 12 -12.32 -26.85 24.32
N ALA A 13 -11.44 -26.02 24.86
CA ALA A 13 -11.54 -24.57 24.74
C ALA A 13 -11.23 -24.14 23.30
N CYS A 14 -12.27 -23.96 22.50
CA CYS A 14 -12.17 -23.36 21.17
C CYS A 14 -11.95 -21.84 21.34
N SER A 15 -10.69 -21.40 21.36
CA SER A 15 -10.36 -19.98 21.32
C SER A 15 -10.72 -19.43 19.93
N ALA A 16 -11.83 -18.71 19.84
CA ALA A 16 -12.17 -17.95 18.64
C ALA A 16 -11.07 -16.88 18.43
N VAL A 17 -10.24 -17.08 17.41
CA VAL A 17 -9.28 -16.06 16.97
C VAL A 17 -10.10 -14.90 16.40
N GLN A 18 -10.27 -13.82 17.17
CA GLN A 18 -10.79 -12.57 16.64
C GLN A 18 -9.80 -12.06 15.59
N ALA A 19 -10.18 -12.15 14.32
CA ALA A 19 -9.44 -11.53 13.23
C ALA A 19 -9.40 -10.01 13.46
N GLN A 20 -8.21 -9.44 13.41
CA GLN A 20 -7.99 -8.00 13.49
C GLN A 20 -8.74 -7.30 12.34
N THR A 21 -9.54 -6.27 12.66
CA THR A 21 -10.23 -5.47 11.66
C THR A 21 -9.29 -4.41 11.10
N ILE A 22 -8.89 -4.58 9.84
CA ILE A 22 -8.13 -3.59 9.07
C ILE A 22 -9.06 -2.98 8.03
N ASP A 23 -9.28 -1.66 8.11
CA ASP A 23 -9.98 -0.89 7.10
C ASP A 23 -8.98 -0.45 6.02
N VAL A 24 -9.30 -0.72 4.76
CA VAL A 24 -8.47 -0.37 3.61
C VAL A 24 -9.30 0.51 2.67
N LYS A 25 -8.80 1.71 2.40
CA LYS A 25 -9.48 2.70 1.55
C LYS A 25 -8.58 3.22 0.44
N ASP A 26 -9.21 3.74 -0.61
CA ASP A 26 -8.56 4.44 -1.71
C ASP A 26 -7.41 3.65 -2.35
N ALA A 27 -7.55 2.32 -2.40
CA ALA A 27 -6.50 1.46 -2.92
C ALA A 27 -6.40 1.61 -4.45
N TRP A 28 -5.20 1.84 -4.97
CA TRP A 28 -4.93 1.85 -6.41
C TRP A 28 -3.47 1.47 -6.71
N VAL A 29 -3.25 0.96 -7.92
CA VAL A 29 -1.90 0.69 -8.46
C VAL A 29 -1.61 1.68 -9.57
N ARG A 30 -0.38 2.21 -9.62
CA ARG A 30 0.02 3.09 -10.73
C ARG A 30 0.19 2.29 -12.01
N ALA A 31 -0.42 2.79 -13.08
CA ALA A 31 -0.30 2.23 -14.42
C ALA A 31 1.17 2.20 -14.87
N THR A 32 1.49 1.23 -15.71
CA THR A 32 2.83 1.01 -16.25
C THR A 32 2.81 1.01 -17.78
N VAL A 33 3.96 1.30 -18.37
CA VAL A 33 4.19 1.24 -19.81
C VAL A 33 4.99 -0.02 -20.19
N PRO A 34 4.99 -0.47 -21.46
CA PRO A 34 5.81 -1.59 -21.89
C PRO A 34 7.29 -1.40 -21.51
N GLY A 35 7.91 -2.47 -21.00
CA GLY A 35 9.31 -2.48 -20.55
C GLY A 35 9.53 -2.08 -19.08
N GLN A 36 8.57 -1.42 -18.43
CA GLN A 36 8.67 -1.03 -17.03
C GLN A 36 8.60 -2.26 -16.10
N GLN A 37 9.62 -2.46 -15.26
CA GLN A 37 9.76 -3.65 -14.39
C GLN A 37 9.19 -3.50 -12.98
N GLY A 38 8.78 -2.29 -12.58
CA GLY A 38 8.23 -2.06 -11.25
C GLY A 38 7.24 -0.91 -11.18
N THR A 39 6.36 -0.91 -10.18
CA THR A 39 5.36 0.13 -9.95
C THR A 39 4.96 0.23 -8.49
N GLY A 40 4.33 1.35 -8.11
CA GLY A 40 3.80 1.58 -6.77
C GLY A 40 2.31 1.24 -6.67
N ALA A 41 1.92 0.64 -5.55
CA ALA A 41 0.55 0.54 -5.07
C ALA A 41 0.35 1.36 -3.78
N PHE A 42 -0.79 2.00 -3.70
CA PHE A 42 -1.12 3.05 -2.75
C PHE A 42 -2.49 2.76 -2.13
N MET A 43 -2.68 3.14 -0.87
CA MET A 43 -3.91 2.92 -0.10
C MET A 43 -3.83 3.63 1.25
N SER A 44 -4.97 3.79 1.92
CA SER A 44 -5.05 4.19 3.32
C SER A 44 -5.37 2.97 4.18
N LEU A 45 -4.59 2.74 5.24
CA LEU A 45 -4.75 1.62 6.17
C LEU A 45 -5.11 2.14 7.56
N THR A 46 -6.17 1.60 8.16
CA THR A 46 -6.53 1.87 9.56
C THR A 46 -6.73 0.56 10.29
N ALA A 47 -5.94 0.32 11.34
CA ALA A 47 -6.12 -0.83 12.22
C ALA A 47 -6.91 -0.39 13.46
N LYS A 48 -8.05 -1.03 13.77
CA LYS A 48 -8.86 -0.65 14.93
C LYS A 48 -8.09 -0.77 16.24
N ASP A 49 -7.46 -1.92 16.46
CA ASP A 49 -6.77 -2.26 17.71
C ASP A 49 -5.24 -2.14 17.61
N GLY A 50 -4.75 -1.61 16.49
CA GLY A 50 -3.34 -1.54 16.14
C GLY A 50 -2.82 -2.84 15.51
N ALA A 51 -1.88 -2.70 14.57
CA ALA A 51 -1.30 -3.83 13.84
C ALA A 51 0.06 -3.44 13.23
N ARG A 52 0.72 -4.41 12.62
CA ARG A 52 1.86 -4.17 11.72
C ARG A 52 1.61 -4.84 10.39
N LEU A 53 1.77 -4.11 9.29
CA LEU A 53 1.86 -4.69 7.95
C LEU A 53 3.24 -5.32 7.81
N VAL A 54 3.31 -6.64 7.76
CA VAL A 54 4.55 -7.43 7.78
C VAL A 54 4.87 -8.09 6.43
N GLY A 55 4.02 -7.90 5.43
CA GLY A 55 4.28 -8.41 4.10
C GLY A 55 3.17 -8.10 3.13
N VAL A 56 3.53 -8.12 1.85
CA VAL A 56 2.62 -7.95 0.72
C VAL A 56 2.95 -9.00 -0.32
N SER A 57 1.95 -9.47 -1.05
CA SER A 57 2.16 -10.39 -2.18
C SER A 57 1.11 -10.18 -3.26
N THR A 58 1.47 -10.53 -4.49
CA THR A 58 0.56 -10.50 -5.64
C THR A 58 1.04 -11.49 -6.69
N PRO A 59 0.14 -12.12 -7.47
CA PRO A 59 0.55 -12.96 -8.58
C PRO A 59 1.20 -12.19 -9.73
N VAL A 60 1.03 -10.86 -9.84
CA VAL A 60 1.47 -10.07 -11.00
C VAL A 60 2.94 -9.62 -10.94
N ALA A 61 3.59 -9.78 -9.79
CA ALA A 61 4.96 -9.35 -9.52
C ALA A 61 5.78 -10.52 -8.94
N GLY A 62 7.10 -10.51 -9.14
CA GLY A 62 8.00 -11.46 -8.47
C GLY A 62 8.28 -11.05 -7.02
N VAL A 63 8.32 -9.74 -6.76
CA VAL A 63 8.59 -9.18 -5.43
C VAL A 63 7.56 -8.08 -5.11
N ALA A 64 7.09 -8.06 -3.87
CA ALA A 64 6.21 -7.02 -3.34
C ALA A 64 6.67 -6.63 -1.93
N GLU A 65 7.04 -5.38 -1.75
CA GLU A 65 7.64 -4.86 -0.51
C GLU A 65 6.98 -3.55 -0.09
N VAL A 66 7.04 -3.21 1.19
CA VAL A 66 6.69 -1.87 1.65
C VAL A 66 7.95 -1.02 1.60
N HIS A 67 7.89 0.12 0.93
CA HIS A 67 9.00 1.06 0.80
C HIS A 67 8.63 2.38 1.45
N GLU A 68 9.61 3.06 2.03
CA GLU A 68 9.51 4.43 2.50
C GLU A 68 10.32 5.36 1.60
N MET A 69 9.83 6.58 1.43
CA MET A 69 10.62 7.67 0.85
C MET A 69 11.01 8.64 1.96
N LYS A 70 12.31 8.80 2.18
CA LYS A 70 12.85 9.66 3.24
C LYS A 70 13.99 10.53 2.72
N MET A 71 14.05 11.76 3.20
CA MET A 71 15.20 12.62 2.97
C MET A 71 16.38 12.14 3.81
N GLU A 72 17.48 11.84 3.16
CA GLU A 72 18.78 11.62 3.79
C GLU A 72 19.74 12.69 3.27
N GLY A 73 19.93 13.74 4.08
CA GLY A 73 20.53 14.98 3.60
C GLY A 73 19.62 15.63 2.55
N ASP A 74 20.21 16.01 1.42
CA ASP A 74 19.51 16.63 0.30
C ASP A 74 18.97 15.62 -0.73
N VAL A 75 19.11 14.32 -0.47
CA VAL A 75 18.69 13.26 -1.40
C VAL A 75 17.47 12.53 -0.85
N MET A 76 16.43 12.46 -1.68
CA MET A 76 15.27 11.61 -1.40
C MET A 76 15.63 10.16 -1.72
N LYS A 77 15.64 9.30 -0.70
CA LYS A 77 15.92 7.86 -0.86
C LYS A 77 14.67 7.03 -0.69
N MET A 78 14.56 6.00 -1.52
CA MET A 78 13.53 4.97 -1.43
C MET A 78 14.15 3.71 -0.81
N ARG A 79 13.53 3.16 0.23
CA ARG A 79 14.07 2.00 0.96
C ARG A 79 12.96 1.05 1.38
N ALA A 80 13.21 -0.25 1.22
CA ALA A 80 12.35 -1.30 1.78
C ALA A 80 12.35 -1.27 3.31
N VAL A 81 11.16 -1.40 3.91
CA VAL A 81 10.97 -1.58 5.34
C VAL A 81 10.44 -2.98 5.63
N PRO A 82 10.94 -3.67 6.67
CA PRO A 82 10.53 -5.05 6.98
C PRO A 82 9.09 -5.12 7.49
N SER A 83 8.60 -4.02 8.08
CA SER A 83 7.21 -3.87 8.49
C SER A 83 6.83 -2.40 8.58
N LEU A 84 5.54 -2.12 8.47
CA LEU A 84 4.96 -0.80 8.68
C LEU A 84 4.00 -0.85 9.88
N ASP A 85 4.25 -0.02 10.88
CA ASP A 85 3.39 0.10 12.05
C ASP A 85 2.07 0.80 11.70
N LEU A 86 0.97 0.24 12.18
CA LEU A 86 -0.37 0.80 12.11
C LEU A 86 -0.85 1.07 13.55
N PRO A 87 -0.66 2.29 14.08
CA PRO A 87 -1.16 2.62 15.41
C PRO A 87 -2.68 2.47 15.50
N ALA A 88 -3.18 2.04 16.66
CA ALA A 88 -4.60 1.81 16.87
C ALA A 88 -5.46 3.04 16.56
N GLY A 89 -6.48 2.86 15.73
CA GLY A 89 -7.42 3.90 15.30
C GLY A 89 -6.82 4.98 14.39
N GLN A 90 -5.53 4.92 14.04
CA GLN A 90 -4.89 5.92 13.20
C GLN A 90 -4.77 5.44 11.76
N THR A 91 -5.05 6.35 10.83
CA THR A 91 -4.87 6.09 9.40
C THR A 91 -3.43 6.33 8.99
N VAL A 92 -2.79 5.30 8.45
CA VAL A 92 -1.49 5.37 7.81
C VAL A 92 -1.68 5.39 6.30
N GLN A 93 -1.17 6.45 5.65
CA GLN A 93 -1.32 6.64 4.21
C GLN A 93 -0.11 6.11 3.46
N LEU A 94 -0.36 5.17 2.55
CA LEU A 94 0.59 4.75 1.53
C LEU A 94 0.30 5.56 0.27
N LYS A 95 1.15 6.56 -0.03
CA LYS A 95 0.93 7.56 -1.09
C LYS A 95 2.22 7.88 -1.85
N PRO A 96 2.13 8.44 -3.07
CA PRO A 96 3.31 8.92 -3.78
C PRO A 96 4.15 9.88 -2.92
N GLY A 97 5.46 9.66 -2.89
CA GLY A 97 6.39 10.48 -2.07
C GLY A 97 6.45 10.10 -0.59
N GLY A 98 5.75 9.04 -0.14
CA GLY A 98 5.81 8.54 1.24
C GLY A 98 5.94 7.02 1.28
N TYR A 99 5.30 6.37 2.26
CA TYR A 99 5.17 4.92 2.25
C TYR A 99 4.40 4.46 1.02
N HIS A 100 4.78 3.33 0.44
CA HIS A 100 4.05 2.70 -0.65
C HIS A 100 4.41 1.22 -0.75
N VAL A 101 3.54 0.43 -1.40
CA VAL A 101 3.90 -0.94 -1.77
C VAL A 101 4.63 -0.86 -3.11
N MET A 102 5.90 -1.28 -3.14
CA MET A 102 6.67 -1.41 -4.36
C MET A 102 6.51 -2.82 -4.93
N LEU A 103 6.01 -2.92 -6.16
CA LEU A 103 5.90 -4.14 -6.94
C LEU A 103 7.06 -4.19 -7.93
N MET A 104 7.84 -5.25 -7.92
CA MET A 104 9.03 -5.44 -8.77
C MET A 104 8.97 -6.78 -9.49
N ASP A 105 9.76 -6.91 -10.55
CA ASP A 105 9.74 -8.06 -11.46
C ASP A 105 8.32 -8.31 -12.00
N LEU A 106 7.72 -7.24 -12.54
CA LEU A 106 6.39 -7.29 -13.13
C LEU A 106 6.34 -8.30 -14.27
N LYS A 107 5.43 -9.27 -14.15
CA LYS A 107 5.26 -10.35 -15.14
C LYS A 107 4.56 -9.90 -16.41
N LYS A 108 3.87 -8.76 -16.36
CA LYS A 108 3.16 -8.14 -17.48
C LYS A 108 2.95 -6.65 -17.22
N THR A 109 2.74 -5.90 -18.29
CA THR A 109 2.29 -4.51 -18.22
C THR A 109 0.93 -4.42 -17.52
N LEU A 110 0.78 -3.42 -16.67
CA LEU A 110 -0.43 -3.05 -15.93
C LEU A 110 -1.00 -1.73 -16.51
N PRO A 111 -1.80 -1.77 -17.58
CA PRO A 111 -2.50 -0.60 -18.11
C PRO A 111 -3.65 -0.14 -17.19
N LYS A 112 -4.06 1.12 -17.33
CA LYS A 112 -5.24 1.69 -16.66
C LYS A 112 -6.47 0.81 -16.88
N GLY A 113 -7.29 0.65 -15.84
CA GLY A 113 -8.54 -0.11 -15.89
C GLY A 113 -8.37 -1.59 -15.54
N ASN A 114 -7.14 -2.10 -15.50
CA ASN A 114 -6.88 -3.44 -14.99
C ASN A 114 -7.11 -3.51 -13.48
N ILE A 115 -7.27 -4.73 -12.97
CA ILE A 115 -7.36 -5.05 -11.55
C ILE A 115 -6.14 -5.90 -11.16
N VAL A 116 -5.53 -5.56 -10.04
CA VAL A 116 -4.40 -6.28 -9.45
C VAL A 116 -4.85 -6.93 -8.14
N PRO A 117 -4.85 -8.27 -8.05
CA PRO A 117 -5.04 -8.96 -6.77
C PRO A 117 -3.86 -8.67 -5.86
N LEU A 118 -4.12 -8.22 -4.64
CA LEU A 118 -3.10 -7.92 -3.64
C LEU A 118 -3.48 -8.58 -2.31
N THR A 119 -2.52 -9.24 -1.67
CA THR A 119 -2.69 -9.81 -0.33
C THR A 119 -1.77 -9.09 0.63
N LEU A 120 -2.34 -8.42 1.62
CA LEU A 120 -1.65 -7.77 2.73
C LEU A 120 -1.61 -8.72 3.93
N ARG A 121 -0.45 -8.84 4.58
CA ARG A 121 -0.27 -9.68 5.77
C ARG A 121 -0.03 -8.80 6.98
N PHE A 122 -0.85 -8.96 8.01
CA PHE A 122 -0.76 -8.18 9.24
C PHE A 122 -0.42 -9.05 10.45
N LYS A 123 0.24 -8.45 11.43
CA LYS A 123 0.53 -9.05 12.74
C LYS A 123 0.00 -8.14 13.84
N ASP A 124 -0.85 -8.66 14.71
CA ASP A 124 -1.39 -7.91 15.85
C ASP A 124 -0.37 -7.81 17.01
N ALA A 125 -0.74 -7.08 18.08
CA ALA A 125 0.11 -6.92 19.26
C ALA A 125 0.42 -8.25 19.99
N ARG A 126 -0.42 -9.27 19.84
CA ARG A 126 -0.24 -10.62 20.39
C ARG A 126 0.57 -11.53 19.47
N GLY A 127 0.94 -11.04 18.29
CA GLY A 127 1.69 -11.77 17.28
C GLY A 127 0.84 -12.66 16.38
N ALA A 128 -0.49 -12.58 16.45
CA ALA A 128 -1.37 -13.32 15.56
C ALA A 128 -1.34 -12.71 14.15
N GLU A 129 -1.16 -13.58 13.14
CA GLU A 129 -1.16 -13.16 11.74
C GLU A 129 -2.56 -13.17 11.14
N SER A 130 -2.84 -12.21 10.26
CA SER A 130 -4.04 -12.19 9.42
C SER A 130 -3.71 -11.73 8.00
N LYS A 131 -4.65 -11.95 7.09
CA LYS A 131 -4.54 -11.55 5.69
C LYS A 131 -5.73 -10.70 5.29
N VAL A 132 -5.48 -9.70 4.46
CA VAL A 132 -6.52 -8.95 3.74
C VAL A 132 -6.25 -9.08 2.25
N GLU A 133 -7.23 -9.59 1.53
CA GLU A 133 -7.17 -9.75 0.07
C GLU A 133 -7.97 -8.62 -0.59
N LEU A 134 -7.37 -8.01 -1.61
CA LEU A 134 -7.87 -6.81 -2.28
C LEU A 134 -7.82 -6.99 -3.79
N ASN A 135 -8.81 -6.45 -4.47
CA ASN A 135 -8.80 -6.27 -5.92
C ASN A 135 -8.58 -4.79 -6.22
N VAL A 136 -7.32 -4.44 -6.52
CA VAL A 136 -6.87 -3.05 -6.56
C VAL A 136 -6.89 -2.52 -8.01
N PRO A 137 -7.64 -1.44 -8.31
CA PRO A 137 -7.70 -0.88 -9.66
C PRO A 137 -6.38 -0.21 -10.06
N VAL A 138 -6.04 -0.33 -11.34
CA VAL A 138 -4.89 0.34 -11.95
C VAL A 138 -5.32 1.70 -12.51
N SER A 139 -4.62 2.76 -12.12
CA SER A 139 -4.90 4.14 -12.55
C SER A 139 -3.61 4.92 -12.83
N ILE A 140 -3.73 6.00 -13.59
CA ILE A 140 -2.62 6.95 -13.87
C ILE A 140 -2.45 7.99 -12.75
N VAL A 141 -3.53 8.27 -12.01
CA VAL A 141 -3.59 9.22 -10.89
C VAL A 141 -4.38 8.60 -9.75
N ALA A 142 -4.19 9.12 -8.52
CA ALA A 142 -4.98 8.69 -7.38
C ALA A 142 -6.49 8.88 -7.65
N PRO A 143 -7.34 7.88 -7.35
CA PRO A 143 -8.79 8.04 -7.40
C PRO A 143 -9.22 9.24 -6.55
N GLY A 144 -10.05 10.13 -7.11
CA GLY A 144 -10.49 11.36 -6.43
C GLY A 144 -9.53 12.55 -6.51
N ALA A 145 -8.31 12.41 -7.04
CA ALA A 145 -7.37 13.54 -7.23
C ALA A 145 -7.66 14.40 -8.48
N ALA A 146 -8.75 14.13 -9.21
CA ALA A 146 -9.21 14.96 -10.31
C ALA A 146 -10.00 16.18 -9.77
N GLY A 147 -9.27 17.16 -9.23
CA GLY A 147 -9.70 18.56 -9.05
C GLY A 147 -8.79 19.47 -9.88
N PRO A 148 -9.28 20.60 -10.43
CA PRO A 148 -8.66 21.24 -11.58
C PRO A 148 -7.40 22.02 -11.19
N SER A 149 -6.26 21.66 -11.78
CA SER A 149 -5.15 22.58 -11.95
C SER A 149 -4.48 22.28 -13.28
N ALA A 150 -5.24 22.52 -14.35
CA ALA A 150 -4.67 23.03 -15.57
C ALA A 150 -4.24 24.47 -15.26
N MET A 151 -2.99 24.64 -14.80
CA MET A 151 -2.30 25.92 -14.96
C MET A 151 -1.84 25.93 -16.43
N PRO A 152 -2.42 26.73 -17.32
CA PRO A 152 -1.82 26.94 -18.63
C PRO A 152 -0.45 27.58 -18.38
N HIS A 153 0.61 26.93 -18.84
CA HIS A 153 1.90 27.60 -19.01
C HIS A 153 1.66 28.76 -19.97
N ASP A 154 1.65 29.96 -19.40
CA ASP A 154 1.51 31.21 -20.10
C ASP A 154 2.54 31.25 -21.22
N LYS A 155 2.06 31.51 -22.43
CA LYS A 155 2.91 31.67 -23.61
C LYS A 155 3.70 32.94 -23.40
N MET A 156 4.98 32.82 -23.06
CA MET A 156 5.93 33.92 -23.19
C MET A 156 6.01 34.30 -24.67
N HIS A 157 5.21 35.29 -25.06
CA HIS A 157 5.38 36.04 -26.30
C HIS A 157 6.72 36.77 -26.22
N HIS A 158 7.73 36.27 -26.93
CA HIS A 158 8.93 37.02 -27.25
C HIS A 158 8.53 38.16 -28.20
N ASN A 159 8.63 39.39 -27.72
CA ASN A 159 8.57 40.60 -28.54
C ASN A 159 9.96 40.85 -29.15
N PRO A 160 10.14 40.93 -30.48
CA PRO A 160 11.40 41.29 -31.09
C PRO A 160 11.34 42.75 -31.57
N ASP A 161 11.79 43.68 -30.73
CA ASP A 161 12.32 45.00 -31.14
C ASP A 161 12.84 45.69 -29.88
N SER A 162 14.03 46.25 -29.79
CA SER A 162 14.73 47.03 -30.79
C SER A 162 16.15 47.37 -30.30
N GLN A 163 16.97 47.80 -31.27
CA GLN A 163 18.24 48.52 -31.18
C GLN A 163 19.53 47.69 -31.19
N GLN A 164 20.24 47.69 -32.33
CA GLN A 164 21.27 48.71 -32.60
C GLN A 164 22.02 48.37 -33.91
N LYS A 165 21.85 49.20 -34.97
CA LYS A 165 22.90 49.43 -35.99
C LYS A 165 22.53 50.62 -36.90
N HIS A 166 23.40 51.63 -36.80
CA HIS A 166 23.64 52.80 -37.66
C HIS A 166 22.71 54.00 -37.51
#